data_AF-A0A4Q6GRN9-F1
#
_entry.id   AF-A0A4Q6GRN9-F1
#
_cell.length_a   1.000
_cell.length_b   1.000
_cell.length_c   1.000
_cell.angle_alpha   90.00
_cell.angle_beta   90.00
_cell.angle_gamma   90.00
#
_symmetry.space_group_name_H-M   'P 1'
#
loop_
_entity.id
_entity.type
_entity.pdbx_description
1 polymer ?
#
loop_
_entity_poly.entity_id
_entity_poly.type
_entity_poly.pdbx_seq_one_letter_code
_entity_poly.pdbx_strand_id
1 'polypeptide(L)'
;MSLLVATIPASAADPDVLAGRYGHDVSEPAYQPVWEVIHEGGRWQARNVGDDDYSVAYRMSGVGRRAFWEKMGWPLASADTADCVSWGDAPASLVDMLEEAIPVTGADTYGLALVCHVPPATRAQIDWLRASAEDWFYYDPMAGVMEVRRLPRDAPTAP
;
A
#
# COMPACT_ATOMS: atom_id res chain seq x y z
N MET A 1 28.03 -38.33 -17.08
CA MET A 1 27.78 -37.43 -15.94
C MET A 1 26.85 -36.34 -16.44
N SER A 2 25.54 -36.55 -16.35
CA SER A 2 24.53 -35.63 -16.90
C SER A 2 24.09 -34.68 -15.80
N LEU A 3 24.34 -33.38 -15.97
CA LEU A 3 23.76 -32.34 -15.12
C LEU A 3 22.30 -32.12 -15.54
N LEU A 4 21.36 -32.44 -14.66
CA LEU A 4 19.99 -31.93 -14.73
C LEU A 4 19.98 -30.50 -14.19
N VAL A 5 19.76 -29.53 -15.07
CA VAL A 5 19.44 -28.15 -14.67
C VAL A 5 17.96 -28.13 -14.31
N ALA A 6 17.65 -28.02 -13.02
CA ALA A 6 16.30 -27.78 -12.54
C ALA A 6 15.99 -26.29 -12.70
N THR A 7 15.17 -25.94 -13.68
CA THR A 7 14.53 -24.63 -13.78
C THR A 7 13.48 -24.51 -12.69
N ILE A 8 13.78 -23.78 -11.62
CA ILE A 8 12.78 -23.41 -10.61
C ILE A 8 11.88 -22.36 -11.25
N PRO A 9 10.56 -22.57 -11.34
CA PRO A 9 9.66 -21.52 -11.78
C PRO A 9 9.68 -20.42 -10.72
N ALA A 10 10.24 -19.26 -11.08
CA ALA A 10 10.01 -18.04 -10.34
C ALA A 10 8.51 -17.77 -10.41
N SER A 11 7.79 -17.97 -9.31
CA SER A 11 6.41 -17.50 -9.19
C SER A 11 6.47 -15.98 -9.33
N ALA A 12 6.12 -15.47 -10.50
CA ALA A 12 5.88 -14.05 -10.67
C ALA A 12 4.77 -13.70 -9.68
N ALA A 13 5.09 -12.88 -8.67
CA ALA A 13 4.08 -12.33 -7.78
C ALA A 13 2.97 -11.72 -8.65
N ASP A 14 1.72 -12.09 -8.37
CA ASP A 14 0.56 -11.60 -9.12
C ASP A 14 0.64 -10.06 -9.17
N PRO A 15 0.82 -9.46 -10.36
CA PRO A 15 0.98 -8.01 -10.47
C PRO A 15 -0.23 -7.26 -9.92
N ASP A 16 -1.38 -7.93 -9.79
CA ASP A 16 -2.64 -7.37 -9.34
C ASP A 16 -2.97 -7.71 -7.88
N VAL A 17 -2.00 -8.21 -7.09
CA VAL A 17 -2.22 -8.50 -5.66
C VAL A 17 -2.74 -7.26 -4.91
N LEU A 18 -2.26 -6.07 -5.29
CA LEU A 18 -2.63 -4.77 -4.73
C LEU A 18 -3.99 -4.25 -5.23
N ALA A 19 -4.54 -4.78 -6.32
CA ALA A 19 -5.87 -4.39 -6.79
C ALA A 19 -6.94 -5.08 -5.93
N GLY A 20 -7.88 -4.33 -5.39
CA GLY A 20 -8.90 -4.85 -4.49
C GLY A 20 -9.61 -3.76 -3.69
N ARG A 21 -10.53 -4.20 -2.84
CA ARG A 21 -11.20 -3.35 -1.86
C ARG A 21 -10.59 -3.58 -0.49
N TYR A 22 -10.52 -2.53 0.31
CA TYR A 22 -9.91 -2.55 1.63
C TYR A 22 -10.85 -1.92 2.64
N GLY A 23 -10.98 -2.54 3.80
CA GLY A 23 -11.75 -2.03 4.94
C GLY A 23 -10.99 -2.24 6.23
N HIS A 24 -11.38 -1.54 7.30
CA HIS A 24 -10.76 -1.65 8.62
C HIS A 24 -11.81 -1.97 9.69
N ASP A 25 -11.37 -2.36 10.87
CA ASP A 25 -12.24 -2.77 11.98
C ASP A 25 -13.07 -1.63 12.57
N VAL A 26 -12.56 -0.40 12.53
CA VAL A 26 -13.27 0.79 13.02
C VAL A 26 -14.23 1.45 12.01
N SER A 27 -14.50 0.80 10.86
CA SER A 27 -15.55 1.26 9.95
C SER A 27 -16.94 0.81 10.43
N GLU A 28 -18.02 1.43 9.93
CA GLU A 28 -19.39 1.07 10.33
C GLU A 28 -20.27 0.72 9.11
N PRO A 29 -20.61 -0.57 8.90
CA PRO A 29 -20.20 -1.75 9.69
C PRO A 29 -18.70 -2.09 9.55
N ALA A 30 -18.16 -2.76 10.57
CA ALA A 30 -16.76 -3.17 10.60
C ALA A 30 -16.37 -3.94 9.34
N TYR A 31 -15.22 -3.57 8.77
CA TYR A 31 -14.69 -4.09 7.51
C TYR A 31 -15.61 -3.90 6.29
N GLN A 32 -16.49 -2.90 6.28
CA GLN A 32 -17.04 -2.42 5.01
C GLN A 32 -15.92 -1.86 4.11
N PRO A 33 -16.07 -1.90 2.78
CA PRO A 33 -15.13 -1.26 1.87
C PRO A 33 -15.00 0.24 2.15
N VAL A 34 -13.76 0.69 2.39
CA VAL A 34 -13.40 2.11 2.59
C VAL A 34 -12.49 2.60 1.48
N TRP A 35 -11.61 1.74 0.95
CA TRP A 35 -10.78 2.08 -0.21
C TRP A 35 -10.93 1.05 -1.30
N GLU A 36 -10.78 1.51 -2.55
CA GLU A 36 -10.74 0.66 -3.73
C GLU A 36 -9.53 1.01 -4.56
N VAL A 37 -8.74 0.00 -4.92
CA VAL A 37 -7.59 0.09 -5.82
C VAL A 37 -7.87 -0.77 -7.04
N ILE A 38 -7.73 -0.20 -8.22
CA ILE A 38 -7.88 -0.90 -9.49
C ILE A 38 -6.60 -0.78 -10.33
N HIS A 39 -6.35 -1.82 -11.14
CA HIS A 39 -5.30 -1.84 -12.13
C HIS A 39 -5.90 -2.25 -13.47
N GLU A 40 -6.18 -1.27 -14.32
CA GLU A 40 -6.87 -1.47 -15.59
C GLU A 40 -6.16 -0.70 -16.70
N GLY A 41 -6.02 -1.29 -17.88
CA GLY A 41 -5.31 -0.65 -19.00
C GLY A 41 -3.86 -0.29 -18.69
N GLY A 42 -3.22 -0.99 -17.75
CA GLY A 42 -1.85 -0.71 -17.28
C GLY A 42 -1.72 0.52 -16.38
N ARG A 43 -2.84 1.06 -15.87
CA ARG A 43 -2.87 2.22 -15.00
C ARG A 43 -3.43 1.84 -13.63
N TRP A 44 -2.72 2.25 -12.59
CA TRP A 44 -3.18 2.14 -11.22
C TRP A 44 -4.07 3.33 -10.90
N GLN A 45 -5.19 3.06 -10.25
CA GLN A 45 -6.11 4.08 -9.76
C GLN A 45 -6.62 3.67 -8.38
N ALA A 46 -6.92 4.65 -7.54
CA ALA A 46 -7.47 4.40 -6.22
C ALA A 46 -8.48 5.47 -5.81
N ARG A 47 -9.41 5.13 -4.93
CA ARG A 47 -10.38 6.07 -4.36
C ARG A 47 -10.77 5.68 -2.94
N ASN A 48 -11.34 6.64 -2.20
CA ASN A 48 -12.18 6.27 -1.07
C ASN A 48 -13.55 5.82 -1.61
N VAL A 49 -14.08 4.76 -1.03
CA VAL A 49 -15.42 4.27 -1.34
C VAL A 49 -16.42 5.31 -0.83
N GLY A 50 -17.18 5.89 -1.74
CA GLY A 50 -18.05 7.05 -1.48
C GLY A 50 -17.65 8.28 -2.30
N ASP A 51 -16.41 8.33 -2.79
CA ASP A 51 -15.98 9.34 -3.77
C ASP A 51 -16.44 8.94 -5.19
N ASP A 52 -16.83 9.95 -5.96
CA ASP A 52 -17.24 9.78 -7.36
C ASP A 52 -16.03 9.48 -8.28
N ASP A 53 -14.87 10.05 -7.94
CA ASP A 53 -13.68 10.06 -8.81
C ASP A 53 -12.55 9.16 -8.29
N TYR A 54 -11.83 8.58 -9.25
CA TYR A 54 -10.58 7.89 -8.98
C TYR A 54 -9.39 8.85 -9.06
N SER A 55 -8.51 8.77 -8.07
CA SER A 55 -7.17 9.35 -8.13
C SER A 55 -6.23 8.45 -8.92
N VAL A 56 -5.26 9.07 -9.61
CA VAL A 56 -4.13 8.33 -10.16
C VAL A 56 -3.36 7.70 -9.00
N ALA A 57 -3.08 6.41 -9.13
CA ALA A 57 -2.25 5.67 -8.20
C ALA A 57 -1.00 5.14 -8.91
N TYR A 58 -0.04 4.67 -8.14
CA TYR A 58 1.16 4.05 -8.66
C TYR A 58 1.69 3.02 -7.67
N ARG A 59 2.18 1.90 -8.20
CA ARG A 59 2.91 0.91 -7.40
C ARG A 59 4.28 1.48 -7.06
N MET A 60 4.63 1.48 -5.78
CA MET A 60 5.85 2.11 -5.29
C MET A 60 7.09 1.33 -5.74
N SER A 61 8.13 2.05 -6.16
CA SER A 61 9.45 1.48 -6.41
C SER A 61 10.09 1.00 -5.10
N GLY A 62 11.18 0.21 -5.18
CA GLY A 62 11.96 -0.16 -4.00
C GLY A 62 12.52 1.07 -3.26
N VAL A 63 12.90 2.12 -4.00
CA VAL A 63 13.37 3.40 -3.44
C VAL A 63 12.26 4.07 -2.64
N GLY A 64 11.06 4.22 -3.22
CA GLY A 64 9.91 4.80 -2.54
C GLY A 64 9.50 4.02 -1.29
N ARG A 65 9.49 2.68 -1.35
CA ARG A 65 9.19 1.85 -0.17
C ARG A 65 10.22 2.05 0.95
N ARG A 66 11.51 2.10 0.63
CA ARG A 66 12.56 2.36 1.63
C ARG A 66 12.42 3.74 2.26
N ALA A 67 12.09 4.77 1.49
CA ALA A 67 11.84 6.11 2.01
C ALA A 67 10.62 6.15 2.97
N PHE A 68 9.55 5.41 2.64
CA PHE A 68 8.42 5.26 3.56
C PHE A 68 8.81 4.50 4.84
N TRP A 69 9.55 3.39 4.73
CA TRP A 69 10.06 2.65 5.90
C TRP A 69 10.94 3.50 6.80
N GLU A 70 11.80 4.34 6.22
CA GLU A 70 12.64 5.30 6.95
C GLU A 70 11.79 6.30 7.74
N LYS A 71 10.78 6.90 7.10
CA LYS A 71 9.83 7.80 7.76
C LYS A 71 9.13 7.12 8.94
N MET A 72 8.74 5.86 8.78
CA MET A 72 8.06 5.11 9.83
C MET A 72 8.99 4.63 10.95
N GLY A 73 10.30 4.80 10.80
CA GLY A 73 11.28 4.27 11.76
C GLY A 73 11.35 2.74 11.77
N TRP A 74 10.97 2.09 10.68
CA TRP A 74 10.96 0.63 10.55
C TRP A 74 12.31 0.10 10.03
N PRO A 75 12.66 -1.17 10.27
CA PRO A 75 13.91 -1.73 9.77
C PRO A 75 13.98 -1.68 8.24
N LEU A 76 14.89 -0.89 7.68
CA LEU A 76 14.99 -0.65 6.24
C LEU A 76 15.14 -1.93 5.39
N ALA A 77 15.84 -2.93 5.92
CA ALA A 77 16.02 -4.21 5.24
C ALA A 77 14.70 -4.98 5.01
N SER A 78 13.65 -4.63 5.75
CA SER A 78 12.33 -5.27 5.63
C SER A 78 11.46 -4.63 4.53
N ALA A 79 11.87 -3.50 3.95
CA ALA A 79 11.08 -2.80 2.92
C ALA A 79 11.00 -3.55 1.57
N ASP A 80 12.01 -4.36 1.27
CA ASP A 80 12.16 -4.99 -0.05
C ASP A 80 11.13 -6.10 -0.31
N THR A 81 10.60 -6.70 0.75
CA THR A 81 9.59 -7.78 0.71
C THR A 81 8.16 -7.27 0.83
N ALA A 82 7.96 -5.99 1.16
CA ALA A 82 6.65 -5.37 1.10
C ALA A 82 6.31 -4.93 -0.32
N ASP A 83 5.02 -4.79 -0.59
CA ASP A 83 4.52 -4.28 -1.86
C ASP A 83 3.43 -3.26 -1.59
N CYS A 84 3.50 -2.11 -2.26
CA CYS A 84 2.66 -0.97 -1.92
C CYS A 84 2.15 -0.26 -3.16
N VAL A 85 0.90 0.20 -3.09
CA VAL A 85 0.29 1.15 -4.03
C VAL A 85 0.02 2.45 -3.27
N SER A 86 0.36 3.57 -3.89
CA SER A 86 0.18 4.89 -3.31
C SER A 86 -0.56 5.79 -4.27
N TRP A 87 -1.34 6.73 -3.72
CA TRP A 87 -2.13 7.69 -4.47
C TRP A 87 -2.28 9.01 -3.69
N GLY A 88 -2.87 9.98 -4.37
CA GLY A 88 -2.91 11.36 -3.91
C GLY A 88 -1.56 12.06 -4.11
N ASP A 89 -1.58 13.38 -3.95
CA ASP A 89 -0.37 14.18 -4.08
C ASP A 89 0.57 13.86 -2.91
N ALA A 90 1.88 13.78 -3.14
CA ALA A 90 2.83 13.68 -2.03
C ALA A 90 2.80 15.00 -1.25
N PRO A 91 2.74 14.99 0.10
CA PRO A 91 3.01 16.21 0.83
C PRO A 91 4.47 16.60 0.55
N ALA A 92 4.70 17.79 -0.01
CA ALA A 92 6.04 18.23 -0.39
C ALA A 92 7.03 18.15 0.80
N SER A 93 6.54 18.39 2.03
CA SER A 93 7.09 17.98 3.33
C SER A 93 6.12 18.42 4.45
N LEU A 94 6.39 18.07 5.72
CA LEU A 94 5.67 18.62 6.89
C LEU A 94 5.83 20.15 6.99
N VAL A 95 6.96 20.68 6.50
CA VAL A 95 7.28 22.11 6.47
C VAL A 95 6.49 22.81 5.34
N ASP A 96 6.24 22.12 4.22
CA ASP A 96 5.53 22.68 3.05
C ASP A 96 4.01 22.69 3.20
N MET A 97 3.47 21.92 4.15
CA MET A 97 2.08 22.04 4.58
C MET A 97 1.81 23.39 5.28
N LEU A 98 2.87 24.13 5.64
CA LEU A 98 2.81 25.41 6.35
C LEU A 98 3.36 26.59 5.52
N GLU A 99 4.40 26.42 4.71
CA GLU A 99 4.89 27.47 3.80
C GLU A 99 5.43 26.84 2.49
N GLU A 100 4.81 27.23 1.37
CA GLU A 100 4.96 26.74 -0.02
C GLU A 100 6.27 26.00 -0.42
N ALA A 101 6.16 24.77 -0.95
CA ALA A 101 7.25 24.20 -1.77
C ALA A 101 6.86 23.26 -2.93
N ILE A 102 7.94 22.83 -3.60
CA ILE A 102 8.15 22.46 -5.01
C ILE A 102 7.52 21.09 -5.39
N PRO A 103 7.02 20.91 -6.63
CA PRO A 103 6.40 19.67 -7.08
C PRO A 103 7.39 18.49 -7.17
N VAL A 104 7.00 17.34 -6.61
CA VAL A 104 7.75 16.07 -6.65
C VAL A 104 7.20 15.19 -7.77
N THR A 105 8.04 14.79 -8.72
CA THR A 105 7.64 13.88 -9.81
C THR A 105 7.56 12.42 -9.33
N GLY A 106 6.38 12.02 -8.85
CA GLY A 106 5.64 10.76 -9.11
C GLY A 106 6.23 9.35 -8.95
N ALA A 107 7.54 9.09 -9.01
CA ALA A 107 8.06 7.71 -9.07
C ALA A 107 8.80 7.23 -7.81
N ASP A 108 9.39 8.15 -7.05
CA ASP A 108 10.29 7.83 -5.93
C ASP A 108 9.81 8.37 -4.57
N THR A 109 8.57 8.88 -4.50
CA THR A 109 7.90 9.30 -3.26
C THR A 109 6.67 8.43 -2.98
N TYR A 110 6.03 8.63 -1.84
CA TYR A 110 4.67 8.15 -1.54
C TYR A 110 3.72 9.36 -1.55
N GLY A 111 2.50 9.16 -2.03
CA GLY A 111 1.40 10.12 -1.97
C GLY A 111 0.85 10.28 -0.55
N LEU A 112 -0.19 11.10 -0.38
CA LEU A 112 -0.87 11.25 0.92
C LEU A 112 -1.46 9.93 1.44
N ALA A 113 -1.78 8.96 0.58
CA ALA A 113 -2.32 7.68 1.00
C ALA A 113 -1.58 6.51 0.35
N LEU A 114 -1.53 5.39 1.05
CA LEU A 114 -1.03 4.14 0.51
C LEU A 114 -1.66 2.92 1.18
N VAL A 115 -1.69 1.82 0.43
CA VAL A 115 -1.93 0.48 0.96
C VAL A 115 -0.71 -0.38 0.67
N CYS A 116 -0.21 -1.06 1.69
CA CYS A 116 0.85 -2.03 1.58
C CYS A 116 0.36 -3.44 1.94
N HIS A 117 0.76 -4.42 1.14
CA HIS A 117 0.88 -5.79 1.59
C HIS A 117 2.24 -5.95 2.29
N VAL A 118 2.21 -6.33 3.55
CA VAL A 118 3.39 -6.55 4.40
C VAL A 118 3.35 -8.00 4.87
N PRO A 119 4.09 -8.91 4.21
CA PRO A 119 4.05 -10.33 4.56
C PRO A 119 4.41 -10.61 6.02
N PRO A 120 3.97 -11.75 6.60
CA PRO A 120 4.24 -12.08 8.01
C PRO A 120 5.72 -12.01 8.42
N ALA A 121 6.64 -12.44 7.54
CA ALA A 121 8.08 -12.38 7.79
C ALA A 121 8.61 -10.93 7.88
N THR A 122 7.99 -10.01 7.16
CA THR A 122 8.28 -8.57 7.23
C THR A 122 7.70 -7.98 8.52
N ARG A 123 6.41 -8.26 8.80
CA ARG A 123 5.72 -7.77 10.01
C ARG A 123 6.41 -8.19 11.29
N ALA A 124 6.95 -9.41 11.34
CA ALA A 124 7.67 -9.90 12.52
C ALA A 124 8.86 -9.02 12.93
N GLN A 125 9.43 -8.26 11.99
CA GLN A 125 10.55 -7.34 12.21
C GLN A 125 10.11 -5.95 12.68
N ILE A 126 8.81 -5.63 12.63
CA ILE A 126 8.27 -4.33 13.00
C ILE A 126 7.42 -4.51 14.26
N ASP A 127 7.85 -3.93 15.38
CA ASP A 127 7.39 -4.33 16.72
C ASP A 127 5.87 -4.30 16.91
N TRP A 128 5.19 -3.27 16.41
CA TRP A 128 3.74 -3.16 16.57
C TRP A 128 2.97 -3.98 15.51
N LEU A 129 3.53 -4.18 14.31
CA LEU A 129 2.94 -5.01 13.25
C LEU A 129 3.06 -6.51 13.50
N ARG A 130 4.00 -6.92 14.36
CA ARG A 130 4.24 -8.34 14.69
C ARG A 130 2.97 -9.03 15.21
N ALA A 131 2.11 -8.31 15.92
CA ALA A 131 0.89 -8.83 16.52
C ALA A 131 -0.36 -8.69 15.64
N SER A 132 -0.26 -8.03 14.47
CA SER A 132 -1.39 -7.83 13.56
C SER A 132 -1.92 -9.14 13.00
N ALA A 133 -3.23 -9.22 12.84
CA ALA A 133 -3.93 -10.36 12.28
C ALA A 133 -3.91 -10.36 10.75
N GLU A 134 -3.95 -9.17 10.16
CA GLU A 134 -3.92 -8.95 8.72
C GLU A 134 -2.48 -8.70 8.23
N ASP A 135 -2.27 -8.99 6.94
CA ASP A 135 -1.03 -8.69 6.22
C ASP A 135 -1.11 -7.38 5.43
N TRP A 136 -2.18 -6.59 5.63
CA TRP A 136 -2.46 -5.39 4.85
C TRP A 136 -2.55 -4.17 5.76
N PHE A 137 -1.92 -3.07 5.34
CA PHE A 137 -1.89 -1.83 6.09
C PHE A 137 -2.19 -0.65 5.20
N TYR A 138 -3.00 0.25 5.70
CA TYR A 138 -3.22 1.58 5.15
C TYR A 138 -2.37 2.60 5.89
N TYR A 139 -1.97 3.66 5.21
CA TYR A 139 -1.38 4.83 5.84
C TYR A 139 -1.87 6.11 5.18
N ASP A 140 -2.15 7.12 6.00
CA ASP A 140 -2.13 8.53 5.62
C ASP A 140 -1.56 9.40 6.78
N PRO A 141 -1.17 10.66 6.53
CA PRO A 141 -0.63 11.55 7.58
C PRO A 141 -1.59 11.89 8.74
N MET A 142 -2.89 11.83 8.52
CA MET A 142 -3.94 12.15 9.50
C MET A 142 -4.30 10.95 10.38
N ALA A 143 -4.46 9.76 9.79
CA ALA A 143 -4.84 8.52 10.46
C ALA A 143 -3.63 7.75 11.00
N GLY A 144 -2.43 8.01 10.48
CA GLY A 144 -1.28 7.15 10.73
C GLY A 144 -1.42 5.80 10.04
N VAL A 145 -0.71 4.79 10.54
CA VAL A 145 -0.81 3.43 9.97
C VAL A 145 -1.95 2.68 10.64
N MET A 146 -2.77 2.03 9.81
CA MET A 146 -3.92 1.25 10.24
C MET A 146 -3.86 -0.14 9.62
N GLU A 147 -4.22 -1.15 10.42
CA GLU A 147 -4.45 -2.50 9.92
C GLU A 147 -5.74 -2.53 9.09
N VAL A 148 -5.66 -3.09 7.88
CA VAL A 148 -6.81 -3.21 6.99
C VAL A 148 -6.96 -4.66 6.54
N ARG A 149 -8.17 -5.04 6.16
CA ARG A 149 -8.47 -6.31 5.50
C ARG A 149 -8.65 -6.07 4.01
N ARG A 150 -8.01 -6.90 3.19
CA ARG A 150 -8.35 -7.00 1.77
C ARG A 150 -9.64 -7.80 1.62
N LEU A 151 -10.65 -7.18 1.02
CA LEU A 151 -11.99 -7.73 0.85
C LEU A 151 -12.14 -8.40 -0.52
N PRO A 152 -13.16 -9.27 -0.70
CA PRO A 152 -13.59 -9.70 -2.03
C PRO A 152 -13.88 -8.49 -2.93
N ARG A 153 -13.59 -8.60 -4.24
CA ARG A 153 -13.81 -7.49 -5.18
C ARG A 153 -15.28 -7.05 -5.24
N ASP A 154 -16.18 -7.99 -5.03
CA ASP A 154 -17.64 -7.83 -5.04
C ASP A 154 -18.23 -7.57 -3.64
N ALA A 155 -17.38 -7.28 -2.63
CA ALA A 155 -17.85 -6.96 -1.30
C ALA A 155 -18.83 -5.77 -1.35
N PRO A 156 -20.05 -5.91 -0.79
CA PRO A 156 -21.06 -4.87 -0.84
C PRO A 156 -20.57 -3.65 -0.07
N THR A 157 -20.86 -2.47 -0.61
CA THR A 157 -20.76 -1.21 0.13
C THR A 157 -22.01 -1.07 0.99
N ALA A 158 -21.89 -0.48 2.18
CA ALA A 158 -23.07 -0.12 2.95
C ALA A 158 -23.97 0.83 2.12
N PRO A 159 -25.30 0.74 2.31
CA PRO A 159 -26.27 1.58 1.60
C PRO A 159 -26.17 3.06 1.97
#